data_AF-A0A3Q0GF20-F1
#
_entry.id   AF-A0A3Q0GF20-F1
#
_cell.length_a   1.000
_cell.length_b   1.000
_cell.length_c   1.000
_cell.angle_alpha   90.00
_cell.angle_beta   90.00
_cell.angle_gamma   90.00
#
_symmetry.space_group_name_H-M   'P 1'
#
loop_
_entity.id
_entity.type
_entity.pdbx_description
1 polymer ?
#
loop_
_entity_poly.entity_id
_entity_poly.type
_entity_poly.pdbx_seq_one_letter_code
_entity_poly.pdbx_strand_id
1 'polypeptide(L)'
;MAVLRAQMELYCSDFHAERAAREKIHEEKEQLAVQLAYLLKDQSNLEDLGRNSLVEMQSRHGARTSLDRERLPHLVRRGTGGQDWQQSNIPMHSCPKCGEILPDIDTLQIHVMDCII
;
A
#
# COMPACT_ATOMS: atom_id res chain seq x y z
N MET A 1 -10.72 57.01 -38.22
CA MET A 1 -10.61 57.14 -36.74
C MET A 1 -11.54 56.21 -35.96
N ALA A 2 -12.76 55.88 -36.42
CA ALA A 2 -13.68 55.01 -35.66
C ALA A 2 -13.21 53.54 -35.56
N VAL A 3 -12.75 52.96 -36.67
CA VAL A 3 -12.33 51.54 -36.73
C VAL A 3 -11.16 51.24 -35.79
N LEU A 4 -10.13 52.10 -35.76
CA LEU A 4 -8.97 51.90 -34.88
C LEU A 4 -9.32 52.00 -33.39
N ARG A 5 -10.30 52.84 -33.04
CA ARG A 5 -10.80 52.94 -31.66
C ARG A 5 -11.56 51.68 -31.25
N ALA A 6 -12.47 51.20 -32.12
CA ALA A 6 -13.17 49.94 -31.89
C ALA A 6 -12.20 48.75 -31.76
N GLN A 7 -11.14 48.71 -32.58
CA GLN A 7 -10.12 47.67 -32.50
C GLN A 7 -9.35 47.69 -31.16
N MET A 8 -9.02 48.88 -30.66
CA MET A 8 -8.39 49.05 -29.35
C MET A 8 -9.33 48.53 -28.24
N GLU A 9 -10.60 48.90 -28.28
CA GLU A 9 -11.60 48.49 -27.29
C GLU A 9 -11.80 46.97 -27.27
N LEU A 10 -11.84 46.34 -28.45
CA LEU A 10 -11.91 44.87 -28.57
C LEU A 10 -10.69 44.20 -27.94
N TYR A 11 -9.48 44.65 -28.28
CA TYR A 11 -8.26 44.08 -27.69
C TYR A 11 -8.17 44.29 -26.18
N CYS A 12 -8.60 45.45 -25.67
CA CYS A 12 -8.67 45.67 -24.23
C CYS A 12 -9.66 44.70 -23.57
N SER A 13 -10.85 44.52 -24.15
CA SER A 13 -11.84 43.56 -23.65
C SER A 13 -11.30 42.14 -23.64
N ASP A 14 -10.73 41.68 -24.76
CA ASP A 14 -10.17 40.33 -24.89
C ASP A 14 -9.03 40.10 -23.90
N PHE A 15 -8.16 41.10 -23.72
CA PHE A 15 -7.07 41.02 -22.75
C PHE A 15 -7.57 40.89 -21.31
N HIS A 16 -8.62 41.62 -20.93
CA HIS A 16 -9.19 41.51 -19.59
C HIS A 16 -9.89 40.16 -19.38
N ALA A 17 -10.63 39.67 -20.38
CA ALA A 17 -11.25 38.37 -20.34
C ALA A 17 -10.21 37.24 -20.21
N GLU A 18 -9.16 37.28 -21.03
CA GLU A 18 -8.07 36.31 -20.99
C GLU A 18 -7.32 36.35 -19.66
N ARG A 19 -7.04 37.55 -19.12
CA ARG A 19 -6.43 37.68 -17.79
C ARG A 19 -7.30 37.02 -16.73
N ALA A 20 -8.60 37.33 -16.69
CA ALA A 20 -9.50 36.78 -15.68
C ALA A 20 -9.59 35.24 -15.77
N ALA A 21 -9.64 34.70 -17.00
CA ALA A 21 -9.61 33.26 -17.22
C ALA A 21 -8.29 32.63 -16.72
N ARG A 22 -7.16 33.29 -17.01
CA ARG A 22 -5.84 32.81 -16.61
C ARG A 22 -5.63 32.85 -15.10
N GLU A 23 -6.11 33.89 -14.43
CA GLU A 23 -6.08 34.02 -12.97
C GLU A 23 -6.91 32.91 -12.31
N LYS A 24 -8.11 32.63 -12.83
CA LYS A 24 -8.95 31.53 -12.34
C LYS A 24 -8.27 30.16 -12.49
N ILE A 25 -7.69 29.88 -13.66
CA ILE A 25 -6.95 28.63 -13.88
C ILE A 25 -5.74 28.54 -12.93
N HIS A 26 -5.06 29.65 -12.68
CA HIS A 26 -3.93 29.68 -11.75
C HIS A 26 -4.37 29.33 -10.33
N GLU A 27 -5.46 29.94 -9.87
CA GLU A 27 -6.05 29.65 -8.56
C GLU A 27 -6.42 28.17 -8.41
N GLU A 28 -7.14 27.60 -9.39
CA GLU A 28 -7.50 26.17 -9.39
C GLU A 28 -6.26 25.26 -9.39
N LYS A 29 -5.23 25.61 -10.17
CA LYS A 29 -3.96 24.87 -10.20
C LYS A 29 -3.25 24.92 -8.85
N GLU A 30 -3.22 26.07 -8.19
CA GLU A 30 -2.60 26.20 -6.87
C GLU A 30 -3.36 25.39 -5.82
N GLN A 31 -4.69 25.41 -5.83
CA GLN A 31 -5.52 24.60 -4.95
C GLN A 31 -5.25 23.10 -5.14
N LEU A 32 -5.17 22.63 -6.39
CA LEU A 32 -4.85 21.22 -6.69
C LEU A 32 -3.43 20.86 -6.26
N ALA A 33 -2.45 21.75 -6.46
CA ALA A 33 -1.08 21.52 -6.02
C ALA A 33 -0.98 21.35 -4.48
N VAL A 34 -1.74 22.15 -3.73
CA VAL A 34 -1.82 22.02 -2.26
C VAL A 34 -2.47 20.69 -1.86
N GLN A 35 -3.56 20.28 -2.50
CA GLN A 35 -4.22 19.00 -2.23
C GLN A 35 -3.29 17.81 -2.50
N LEU A 36 -2.56 17.84 -3.63
CA LEU A 36 -1.58 16.81 -3.96
C LEU A 36 -0.45 16.75 -2.92
N ALA A 37 0.08 17.90 -2.50
CA ALA A 37 1.10 17.95 -1.47
C ALA A 37 0.62 17.35 -0.14
N TYR A 38 -0.65 17.59 0.23
CA TYR A 38 -1.25 16.98 1.41
C TYR A 38 -1.36 15.46 1.29
N LEU A 39 -1.90 14.95 0.18
CA LEU A 39 -2.07 13.50 -0.04
C LEU A 39 -0.72 12.75 -0.11
N LEU A 40 0.28 13.33 -0.77
CA LEU A 40 1.63 12.75 -0.81
C LEU A 40 2.26 12.69 0.59
N LYS A 41 2.05 13.73 1.42
CA LYS A 41 2.50 13.73 2.80
C LYS A 41 1.80 12.65 3.62
N ASP A 42 0.49 12.49 3.44
CA ASP A 42 -0.28 11.46 4.14
C ASP A 42 0.16 10.05 3.76
N GLN A 43 0.37 9.80 2.47
CA GLN A 43 0.93 8.54 1.97
C GLN A 43 2.30 8.25 2.59
N SER A 44 3.21 9.23 2.59
CA SER A 44 4.53 9.09 3.23
C SER A 44 4.41 8.77 4.71
N ASN A 45 3.52 9.45 5.45
CA ASN A 45 3.32 9.18 6.87
C ASN A 45 2.84 7.75 7.10
N LEU A 46 1.90 7.26 6.27
CA LEU A 46 1.38 5.91 6.39
C LEU A 46 2.43 4.85 6.05
N GLU A 47 3.24 5.09 5.02
CA GLU A 47 4.38 4.24 4.68
C GLU A 47 5.41 4.19 5.81
N ASP A 48 5.73 5.33 6.43
CA ASP A 48 6.65 5.41 7.55
C ASP A 48 6.09 4.69 8.79
N LEU A 49 4.80 4.85 9.10
CA LEU A 49 4.14 4.11 10.18
C LEU A 49 4.15 2.60 9.93
N GLY A 50 3.88 2.17 8.69
CA GLY A 50 3.94 0.76 8.30
C GLY A 50 5.35 0.18 8.40
N ARG A 51 6.36 0.89 7.91
CA ARG A 51 7.78 0.51 8.04
C ARG A 51 8.20 0.43 9.50
N ASN A 52 7.87 1.43 10.31
CA ASN A 52 8.19 1.46 11.73
C ASN A 52 7.52 0.30 12.49
N SER A 53 6.26 0.00 12.19
CA SER A 53 5.54 -1.13 12.77
C SER A 53 6.20 -2.47 12.40
N LEU A 54 6.59 -2.67 11.14
CA LEU A 54 7.30 -3.88 10.71
C LEU A 54 8.67 -4.02 11.38
N VAL A 55 9.43 -2.92 11.48
CA VAL A 55 10.73 -2.90 12.19
C VAL A 55 10.55 -3.21 13.68
N GLU A 56 9.50 -2.71 14.31
CA GLU A 56 9.17 -3.00 15.72
C GLU A 56 8.84 -4.49 15.91
N MET A 57 8.01 -5.07 15.04
CA MET A 57 7.69 -6.51 15.05
C MET A 57 8.95 -7.36 14.83
N GLN A 58 9.78 -7.01 13.83
CA GLN A 58 11.07 -7.67 13.60
C GLN A 58 12.01 -7.51 14.79
N SER A 59 11.98 -6.39 15.52
CA SER A 59 12.84 -6.21 16.70
C SER A 59 12.39 -7.09 17.86
N ARG A 60 11.08 -7.26 18.05
CA ARG A 60 10.50 -8.13 19.10
C ARG A 60 10.71 -9.61 18.82
N HIS A 61 10.74 -10.02 17.55
CA HIS A 61 10.82 -11.44 17.15
C HIS A 61 12.18 -11.86 16.54
N GLY A 62 12.95 -10.92 16.00
CA GLY A 62 14.23 -11.14 15.30
C GLY A 62 15.44 -11.31 16.21
N ALA A 63 15.30 -11.05 17.51
CA ALA A 63 16.35 -11.38 18.49
C ALA A 63 16.49 -12.89 18.76
N ARG A 64 15.66 -13.75 18.17
CA ARG A 64 15.67 -15.21 18.41
C ARG A 64 15.96 -16.07 17.17
N THR A 65 16.15 -15.50 15.98
CA THR A 65 16.33 -16.26 14.74
C THR A 65 17.68 -16.06 14.03
N SER A 66 18.55 -15.19 14.54
CA SER A 66 19.90 -14.99 13.97
C SER A 66 20.95 -16.01 14.45
N LEU A 67 20.58 -16.97 15.30
CA LEU A 67 21.44 -18.08 15.72
C LEU A 67 20.82 -19.45 15.43
N ASP A 68 20.23 -19.67 14.24
CA ASP A 68 20.08 -21.06 13.74
C ASP A 68 19.84 -21.13 12.21
N ARG A 69 20.61 -20.37 11.42
CA ARG A 69 20.62 -20.49 9.94
C ARG A 69 21.60 -21.56 9.44
N GLU A 70 22.08 -22.45 10.32
CA GLU A 70 22.96 -23.56 10.01
C GLU A 70 22.31 -24.92 10.35
N ARG A 71 21.10 -25.20 9.85
CA ARG A 71 20.62 -26.59 9.71
C ARG A 71 19.45 -26.76 8.71
N LEU A 72 19.83 -26.85 7.44
CA LEU A 72 19.45 -27.91 6.48
C LEU A 72 18.02 -28.50 6.55
N PRO A 73 17.16 -28.32 5.53
CA PRO A 73 15.93 -29.07 5.39
C PRO A 73 16.12 -30.22 4.37
N HIS A 74 16.38 -31.42 4.86
CA HIS A 74 16.12 -32.63 4.06
C HIS A 74 15.47 -33.71 4.92
N LEU A 75 14.16 -33.82 4.70
CA LEU A 75 13.36 -35.04 4.57
C LEU A 75 13.30 -36.05 5.73
N VAL A 76 12.05 -36.19 6.19
CA VAL A 76 11.40 -37.42 6.70
C VAL A 76 11.90 -37.94 8.05
N ARG A 77 11.15 -37.62 9.12
CA ARG A 77 11.22 -38.37 10.38
C ARG A 77 9.96 -39.23 10.56
N ARG A 78 10.01 -40.44 10.00
CA ARG A 78 9.20 -41.58 10.43
C ARG A 78 9.87 -42.21 11.65
N GLY A 79 9.17 -42.33 12.76
CA GLY A 79 9.45 -43.35 13.79
C GLY A 79 9.89 -42.85 15.17
N THR A 80 8.96 -43.02 16.12
CA THR A 80 9.13 -43.52 17.49
C THR A 80 9.99 -42.75 18.50
N GLY A 81 9.35 -42.42 19.63
CA GLY A 81 9.99 -41.99 20.87
C GLY A 81 9.26 -40.81 21.47
N GLY A 82 8.33 -41.09 22.38
CA GLY A 82 7.42 -40.11 22.96
C GLY A 82 8.13 -38.99 23.70
N GLN A 83 7.48 -37.83 23.71
CA GLN A 83 7.52 -36.88 24.81
C GLN A 83 6.39 -35.86 24.61
N ASP A 84 5.53 -35.82 25.62
CA ASP A 84 4.53 -34.81 25.90
C ASP A 84 5.03 -33.40 25.60
N TRP A 85 4.55 -32.82 24.51
CA TRP A 85 4.21 -31.41 24.48
C TRP A 85 2.88 -31.34 23.78
N GLN A 86 1.83 -31.15 24.58
CA GLN A 86 0.49 -30.87 24.12
C GLN A 86 0.58 -29.93 22.93
N GLN A 87 0.14 -30.46 21.78
CA GLN A 87 0.05 -29.78 20.51
C GLN A 87 -1.01 -28.70 20.69
N SER A 88 -0.58 -27.55 21.22
CA SER A 88 -1.39 -26.37 21.42
C SER A 88 -1.78 -25.84 20.05
N ASN A 89 -2.92 -26.33 19.55
CA ASN A 89 -3.82 -25.69 18.60
C ASN A 89 -3.14 -24.71 17.63
N ILE A 90 -2.33 -25.21 16.71
CA ILE A 90 -2.10 -24.48 15.47
C ILE A 90 -3.32 -24.83 14.60
N PRO A 91 -4.29 -23.92 14.41
CA PRO A 91 -5.42 -24.22 13.54
C PRO A 91 -4.89 -24.56 12.15
N MET A 92 -5.12 -25.81 11.73
CA MET A 92 -4.79 -26.25 10.37
C MET A 92 -5.79 -25.61 9.42
N HIS A 93 -5.36 -24.57 8.72
CA HIS A 93 -6.16 -23.89 7.72
C HIS A 93 -6.02 -24.63 6.39
N SER A 94 -7.11 -25.26 5.94
CA SER A 94 -7.14 -26.04 4.69
C SER A 94 -8.14 -25.46 3.71
N CYS A 95 -7.77 -25.43 2.43
CA CYS A 95 -8.66 -25.00 1.36
C CYS A 95 -9.72 -26.07 1.09
N PRO A 96 -11.03 -25.75 1.15
CA PRO A 96 -12.09 -26.74 0.92
C PRO A 96 -12.17 -27.24 -0.53
N LYS A 97 -11.51 -26.58 -1.49
CA LYS A 97 -11.52 -26.98 -2.91
C LYS A 97 -10.42 -27.98 -3.26
N CYS A 98 -9.18 -27.72 -2.85
CA CYS A 98 -8.00 -28.51 -3.24
C CYS A 98 -7.33 -29.25 -2.07
N GLY A 99 -7.72 -28.97 -0.82
CA GLY A 99 -7.16 -29.61 0.37
C GLY A 99 -5.77 -29.12 0.77
N GLU A 100 -5.25 -28.07 0.13
CA GLU A 100 -3.94 -27.47 0.47
C GLU A 100 -3.96 -26.91 1.89
N ILE A 101 -2.92 -27.26 2.67
CA ILE A 101 -2.76 -26.84 4.07
C ILE A 101 -1.83 -25.63 4.09
N LEU A 102 -2.33 -24.54 4.67
CA LEU A 102 -1.64 -23.25 4.69
C LEU A 102 -1.33 -22.83 6.12
N PRO A 103 -0.22 -22.10 6.33
CA PRO A 103 0.33 -21.82 7.66
C PRO A 103 -0.51 -20.82 8.47
N ASP A 104 -1.35 -20.01 7.83
CA ASP A 104 -2.19 -19.00 8.44
C ASP A 104 -3.46 -18.72 7.62
N ILE A 105 -4.43 -18.04 8.23
CA ILE A 105 -5.73 -17.74 7.64
C ILE A 105 -5.65 -16.75 6.47
N ASP A 106 -4.70 -15.81 6.47
CA ASP A 106 -4.57 -14.80 5.42
C ASP A 106 -4.09 -15.44 4.11
N THR A 107 -3.12 -16.35 4.22
CA THR A 107 -2.65 -17.19 3.12
C THR A 107 -3.78 -18.06 2.58
N LEU A 108 -4.62 -18.62 3.45
CA LEU A 108 -5.81 -19.35 3.04
C LEU A 108 -6.83 -18.47 2.33
N GLN A 109 -7.08 -17.25 2.78
CA GLN A 109 -8.04 -16.34 2.17
C GLN A 109 -7.62 -15.93 0.75
N ILE A 110 -6.34 -15.60 0.55
CA ILE A 110 -5.78 -15.30 -0.78
C ILE A 110 -5.92 -16.53 -1.68
N HIS A 111 -5.49 -17.69 -1.19
CA HIS A 111 -5.54 -18.92 -1.94
C HIS A 111 -6.98 -19.32 -2.31
N VAL A 112 -7.95 -19.20 -1.40
CA VAL A 112 -9.37 -19.52 -1.66
C VAL A 112 -9.97 -18.56 -2.70
N MET A 113 -9.61 -17.28 -2.67
CA MET A 113 -10.04 -16.32 -3.70
C MET A 113 -9.60 -16.76 -5.10
N ASP A 114 -8.34 -17.17 -5.24
CA ASP A 114 -7.78 -17.62 -6.51
C ASP A 114 -8.25 -19.04 -6.88
N CYS A 115 -8.44 -19.91 -5.88
CA CYS A 115 -8.86 -21.28 -6.11
C CYS A 115 -10.34 -21.40 -6.46
N ILE A 116 -11.25 -20.49 -6.08
CA ILE A 116 -12.69 -20.68 -6.35
C ILE A 116 -13.02 -20.59 -7.85
N ILE A 117 -12.20 -19.90 -8.65
CA ILE A 117 -12.29 -19.85 -10.12
C ILE A 117 -12.06 -21.24 -10.72
#